data_AF-A0A381RNX8-F1
#
_entry.id   AF-A0A381RNX8-F1
#
_cell.length_a   1.000
_cell.length_b   1.000
_cell.length_c   1.000
_cell.angle_alpha   90.00
_cell.angle_beta   90.00
_cell.angle_gamma   90.00
#
_symmetry.space_group_name_H-M   'P 1'
#
loop_
_entity.id
_entity.type
_entity.pdbx_description
1 polymer ?
#
loop_
_entity_poly.entity_id
_entity_poly.type
_entity_poly.pdbx_seq_one_letter_code
_entity_poly.pdbx_strand_id
1 'polypeptide(L)'
;LLDAGNVENYLDSLIRNDKSINHSYTLASIKGVEPIAVKYIANHELIYIDTLFIKDNKQVRSQTYQSLLKSILNISSEKDILQQIERLESSYKFLQNSIHFRYGKTKGGGLALLLDIIPEFENNISGLFGANRANDGNWITNGEIELYLENIWSTASNSLFHWKRLNEKSEIISILHYEPTLWNLHFGLQLKLDKELRDQEYILQKKEFRIFSSPNRYGKWFFGSNVLTIIPTNIGNSLGLLNHKSSSILLGIINDKRDHRWIPTNGSYWDISVSIGKQI
;
A
#
# COMPACT_ATOMS: atom_id res chain seq x y z
N LEU A 1 -34.84 33.97 35.35
CA LEU A 1 -34.38 32.60 35.02
C LEU A 1 -32.98 32.73 34.44
N LEU A 2 -32.04 31.87 34.84
CA LEU A 2 -30.74 31.77 34.18
C LEU A 2 -30.98 31.39 32.72
N ASP A 3 -30.60 32.25 31.79
CA ASP A 3 -30.77 31.99 30.37
C ASP A 3 -29.74 30.92 29.93
N ALA A 4 -30.19 29.67 29.86
CA ALA A 4 -29.37 28.52 29.49
C ALA A 4 -28.64 28.72 28.16
N GLY A 5 -29.20 29.54 27.25
CA GLY A 5 -28.59 29.87 25.96
C GLY A 5 -27.22 30.53 26.09
N ASN A 6 -26.97 31.34 27.12
CA ASN A 6 -25.67 32.03 27.25
C ASN A 6 -24.52 31.11 27.67
N VAL A 7 -24.82 30.02 28.41
CA VAL A 7 -23.81 29.04 28.86
C VAL A 7 -23.40 28.12 27.70
N GLU A 8 -24.38 27.65 26.92
CA GLU A 8 -24.18 26.79 25.76
C GLU A 8 -23.51 27.55 24.62
N ASN A 9 -23.99 28.76 24.28
CA ASN A 9 -23.39 29.59 23.23
C ASN A 9 -21.91 29.91 23.50
N TYR A 10 -21.52 30.15 24.76
CA TYR A 10 -20.13 30.40 25.11
C TYR A 10 -19.27 29.12 25.01
N LEU A 11 -19.79 27.97 25.45
CA LEU A 11 -19.10 26.69 25.27
C LEU A 11 -18.92 26.36 23.78
N ASP A 12 -19.96 26.54 22.99
CA ASP A 12 -19.92 26.36 21.54
C ASP A 12 -18.88 27.27 20.89
N SER A 13 -18.76 28.52 21.34
CA SER A 13 -17.71 29.44 20.88
C SER A 13 -16.30 28.92 21.21
N LEU A 14 -16.10 28.34 22.41
CA LEU A 14 -14.82 27.78 22.81
C LEU A 14 -14.47 26.53 21.96
N ILE A 15 -15.42 25.61 21.80
CA ILE A 15 -15.26 24.40 20.98
C ILE A 15 -15.03 24.73 19.50
N ARG A 16 -15.71 25.76 18.96
CA ARG A 16 -15.50 26.19 17.56
C ARG A 16 -14.09 26.74 17.33
N ASN A 17 -13.51 27.39 18.33
CA ASN A 17 -12.19 27.98 18.26
C ASN A 17 -11.06 26.95 18.48
N ASP A 18 -11.32 25.86 19.20
CA ASP A 18 -10.34 24.80 19.47
C ASP A 18 -10.93 23.41 19.20
N LYS A 19 -10.55 22.84 18.05
CA LYS A 19 -11.03 21.53 17.56
C LYS A 19 -10.18 20.34 18.04
N SER A 20 -9.21 20.55 18.92
CA SER A 20 -8.32 19.47 19.34
C SER A 20 -9.06 18.40 20.14
N ILE A 21 -8.76 17.14 19.81
CA ILE A 21 -9.33 15.95 20.47
C ILE A 21 -8.91 15.79 21.94
N ASN A 22 -7.89 16.55 22.37
CA ASN A 22 -7.34 16.53 23.72
C ASN A 22 -7.85 17.65 24.62
N HIS A 23 -8.78 18.48 24.13
CA HIS A 23 -9.35 19.55 24.93
C HIS A 23 -10.69 19.16 25.54
N SER A 24 -10.86 19.53 26.81
CA SER A 24 -12.14 19.52 27.49
C SER A 24 -12.34 20.82 28.25
N TYR A 25 -13.61 21.22 28.44
CA TYR A 25 -13.96 22.41 29.17
C TYR A 25 -14.79 22.03 30.39
N THR A 26 -14.30 22.38 31.57
CA THR A 26 -15.06 22.21 32.82
C THR A 26 -15.67 23.55 33.21
N LEU A 27 -16.99 23.59 33.41
CA LEU A 27 -17.67 24.78 33.91
C LEU A 27 -17.16 25.11 35.32
N ALA A 28 -16.53 26.27 35.47
CA ALA A 28 -15.92 26.70 36.73
C ALA A 28 -16.82 27.62 37.55
N SER A 29 -17.56 28.52 36.88
CA SER A 29 -18.52 29.39 37.57
C SER A 29 -19.53 30.02 36.63
N ILE A 30 -20.73 30.29 37.15
CA ILE A 30 -21.75 31.15 36.56
C ILE A 30 -22.01 32.28 37.58
N LYS A 31 -21.88 33.56 37.17
CA LYS A 31 -22.10 34.73 38.05
C LYS A 31 -23.00 35.77 37.39
N GLY A 32 -23.84 36.43 38.18
CA GLY A 32 -24.65 37.59 37.78
C GLY A 32 -26.12 37.26 37.48
N VAL A 33 -26.96 38.31 37.49
CA VAL A 33 -28.38 38.23 37.09
C VAL A 33 -28.61 38.84 35.71
N GLU A 34 -27.71 39.70 35.22
CA GLU A 34 -27.57 40.16 33.82
C GLU A 34 -26.44 41.23 33.77
N PRO A 35 -25.41 41.11 32.89
CA PRO A 35 -25.11 39.96 32.05
C PRO A 35 -24.57 38.78 32.87
N ILE A 36 -24.87 37.56 32.43
CA ILE A 36 -24.35 36.33 33.03
C ILE A 36 -22.88 36.16 32.60
N ALA A 37 -21.97 36.14 33.57
CA ALA A 37 -20.57 35.82 33.34
C ALA A 37 -20.35 34.30 33.52
N VAL A 38 -19.98 33.63 32.43
CA VAL A 38 -19.68 32.19 32.40
C VAL A 38 -18.18 32.00 32.30
N LYS A 39 -17.62 31.13 33.15
CA LYS A 39 -16.19 30.78 33.11
C LYS A 39 -16.03 29.28 32.94
N TYR A 40 -15.28 28.89 31.90
CA TYR A 40 -14.80 27.53 31.72
C TYR A 40 -13.30 27.45 32.04
N ILE A 41 -12.86 26.31 32.57
CA ILE A 41 -11.45 25.93 32.65
C ILE A 41 -11.19 24.99 31.47
N ALA A 42 -10.24 25.36 30.62
CA ALA A 42 -9.73 24.47 29.59
C ALA A 42 -8.77 23.46 30.22
N ASN A 43 -9.04 22.18 30.04
CA ASN A 43 -8.14 21.10 30.42
C ASN A 43 -7.58 20.45 29.16
N HIS A 44 -6.31 20.10 29.21
CA HIS A 44 -5.63 19.33 28.18
C HIS A 44 -5.38 17.91 28.71
N GLU A 45 -6.07 16.94 28.14
CA GLU A 45 -5.89 15.52 28.45
C GLU A 45 -5.32 14.83 27.21
N LEU A 46 -4.19 14.14 27.38
CA LEU A 46 -3.55 13.46 26.27
C LEU A 46 -4.24 12.12 26.06
N ILE A 47 -5.22 12.11 25.15
CA ILE A 47 -6.05 10.94 24.87
C ILE A 47 -5.57 10.28 23.58
N TYR A 48 -5.38 8.96 23.64
CA TYR A 48 -4.87 8.18 22.52
C TYR A 48 -5.96 7.32 21.90
N ILE A 49 -5.81 7.02 20.61
CA ILE A 49 -6.62 5.99 19.95
C ILE A 49 -6.22 4.62 20.49
N ASP A 50 -7.13 4.01 21.26
CA ASP A 50 -6.94 2.68 21.83
C ASP A 50 -7.73 1.60 21.09
N THR A 51 -8.75 2.02 20.32
CA THR A 51 -9.72 1.13 19.71
C THR A 51 -9.96 1.51 18.25
N LEU A 52 -9.92 0.52 17.36
CA LEU A 52 -10.33 0.67 15.96
C LEU A 52 -11.59 -0.16 15.70
N PHE A 53 -12.62 0.50 15.21
CA PHE A 53 -13.79 -0.15 14.62
C PHE A 53 -13.71 -0.02 13.11
N ILE A 54 -13.72 -1.14 12.40
CA ILE A 54 -13.67 -1.16 10.95
C ILE A 54 -15.06 -1.55 10.46
N LYS A 55 -15.71 -0.62 9.78
CA LYS A 55 -16.89 -0.88 8.97
C LYS A 55 -16.37 -1.18 7.56
N ASP A 56 -16.25 -2.47 7.25
CA ASP A 56 -15.86 -2.94 5.92
C ASP A 56 -17.07 -3.50 5.15
N ASN A 57 -16.89 -3.63 3.84
CA ASN A 57 -17.83 -4.29 2.92
C ASN A 57 -17.52 -5.79 2.73
N LYS A 58 -16.70 -6.39 3.61
CA LYS A 58 -16.22 -7.78 3.56
C LYS A 58 -15.44 -8.19 2.30
N GLN A 59 -14.98 -7.24 1.46
CA GLN A 59 -14.13 -7.57 0.31
C GLN A 59 -12.72 -8.00 0.70
N VAL A 60 -12.23 -7.49 1.83
CA VAL A 60 -10.92 -7.82 2.42
C VAL A 60 -11.14 -8.44 3.80
N ARG A 61 -10.34 -9.45 4.14
CA ARG A 61 -10.41 -10.11 5.44
C ARG A 61 -10.07 -9.13 6.55
N SER A 62 -10.81 -9.21 7.67
CA SER A 62 -10.61 -8.31 8.80
C SER A 62 -9.18 -8.38 9.37
N GLN A 63 -8.50 -9.53 9.31
CA GLN A 63 -7.10 -9.66 9.75
C GLN A 63 -6.16 -8.78 8.93
N THR A 64 -6.36 -8.71 7.61
CA THR A 64 -5.58 -7.83 6.73
C THR A 64 -5.76 -6.37 7.13
N TYR A 65 -7.00 -5.91 7.34
CA TYR A 65 -7.24 -4.55 7.83
C TYR A 65 -6.63 -4.30 9.21
N GLN A 66 -6.80 -5.23 10.16
CA GLN A 66 -6.20 -5.11 11.49
C GLN A 66 -4.67 -4.95 11.40
N SER A 67 -4.03 -5.68 10.50
CA SER A 67 -2.58 -5.58 10.31
C SER A 67 -2.17 -4.25 9.65
N LEU A 68 -2.85 -3.86 8.57
CA LEU A 68 -2.57 -2.62 7.84
C LEU A 68 -2.81 -1.35 8.68
N LEU A 69 -3.88 -1.33 9.46
CA LEU A 69 -4.36 -0.15 10.17
C LEU A 69 -3.78 -0.03 11.57
N LYS A 70 -3.01 -1.02 12.04
CA LYS A 70 -2.44 -1.03 13.39
C LYS A 70 -1.62 0.23 13.71
N SER A 71 -0.98 0.82 12.71
CA SER A 71 -0.21 2.07 12.86
C SER A 71 -1.04 3.29 13.31
N ILE A 72 -2.38 3.20 13.26
CA ILE A 72 -3.27 4.28 13.70
C ILE A 72 -3.45 4.27 15.23
N LEU A 73 -3.26 3.13 15.88
CA LEU A 73 -3.31 3.03 17.35
C LEU A 73 -2.22 3.92 17.98
N ASN A 74 -2.51 4.42 19.18
CA ASN A 74 -1.64 5.30 19.96
C ASN A 74 -1.37 6.68 19.35
N ILE A 75 -2.16 7.11 18.36
CA ILE A 75 -2.16 8.50 17.89
C ILE A 75 -3.05 9.34 18.81
N SER A 76 -2.61 10.55 19.16
CA SER A 76 -3.31 11.48 20.07
C SER A 76 -3.66 12.83 19.44
N SER A 77 -3.60 12.97 18.12
CA SER A 77 -3.92 14.20 17.41
C SER A 77 -4.65 13.92 16.10
N GLU A 78 -5.70 14.68 15.80
CA GLU A 78 -6.45 14.56 14.54
C GLU A 78 -5.55 14.80 13.32
N LYS A 79 -4.61 15.73 13.42
CA LYS A 79 -3.63 15.99 12.36
C LYS A 79 -2.78 14.76 12.06
N ASP A 80 -2.38 14.03 13.09
CA ASP A 80 -1.56 12.83 12.95
C ASP A 80 -2.39 11.65 12.44
N ILE A 81 -3.68 11.56 12.80
CA ILE A 81 -4.63 10.60 12.22
C ILE A 81 -4.73 10.84 10.71
N LEU A 82 -5.01 12.07 10.29
CA LEU A 82 -5.12 12.46 8.88
C LEU A 82 -3.83 12.12 8.12
N GLN A 83 -2.68 12.47 8.69
CA GLN A 83 -1.39 12.18 8.07
C GLN A 83 -1.13 10.66 7.95
N GLN A 84 -1.54 9.88 8.95
CA GLN A 84 -1.38 8.43 8.91
C GLN A 84 -2.32 7.77 7.90
N ILE A 85 -3.56 8.27 7.77
CA ILE A 85 -4.50 7.84 6.73
C ILE A 85 -3.92 8.15 5.35
N GLU A 86 -3.46 9.38 5.09
CA GLU A 86 -2.84 9.75 3.79
C GLU A 86 -1.65 8.84 3.44
N ARG A 87 -0.84 8.44 4.44
CA ARG A 87 0.26 7.48 4.25
C ARG A 87 -0.23 6.09 3.86
N LEU A 88 -1.30 5.61 4.50
CA LEU A 88 -1.89 4.31 4.17
C LEU A 88 -2.48 4.32 2.75
N GLU A 89 -3.26 5.35 2.43
CA GLU A 89 -3.88 5.51 1.11
C GLU A 89 -2.84 5.64 -0.02
N SER A 90 -1.75 6.37 0.20
CA SER A 90 -0.65 6.46 -0.77
C SER A 90 0.16 5.16 -0.88
N SER A 91 0.27 4.37 0.19
CA SER A 91 1.09 3.16 0.18
C SER A 91 0.37 1.91 -0.32
N TYR A 92 -0.97 1.95 -0.33
CA TYR A 92 -1.86 0.88 -0.74
C TYR A 92 -2.95 1.46 -1.64
N LYS A 93 -2.79 1.29 -2.96
CA LYS A 93 -3.68 1.91 -3.96
C LYS A 93 -5.15 1.56 -3.81
N PHE A 94 -5.46 0.38 -3.28
CA PHE A 94 -6.84 -0.02 -3.03
C PHE A 94 -7.53 0.77 -1.90
N LEU A 95 -6.77 1.53 -1.12
CA LEU A 95 -7.27 2.42 -0.08
C LEU A 95 -7.33 3.88 -0.54
N GLN A 96 -6.94 4.20 -1.77
CA GLN A 96 -6.86 5.58 -2.23
C GLN A 96 -8.23 6.29 -2.13
N ASN A 97 -8.31 7.37 -1.35
CA ASN A 97 -9.54 8.10 -1.03
C ASN A 97 -10.69 7.21 -0.50
N SER A 98 -10.35 6.04 0.04
CA SER A 98 -11.32 5.00 0.41
C SER A 98 -11.60 4.97 1.91
N ILE A 99 -10.86 5.75 2.72
CA ILE A 99 -10.95 5.74 4.17
C ILE A 99 -11.68 6.99 4.66
N HIS A 100 -12.87 6.80 5.20
CA HIS A 100 -13.56 7.83 5.97
C HIS A 100 -13.51 7.48 7.46
N PHE A 101 -13.36 8.49 8.33
CA PHE A 101 -13.27 8.22 9.76
C PHE A 101 -14.11 9.16 10.61
N ARG A 102 -14.49 8.65 11.78
CA ARG A 102 -15.06 9.40 12.89
C ARG A 102 -14.42 8.89 14.17
N TYR A 103 -14.29 9.74 15.18
CA TYR A 103 -13.78 9.32 16.49
C TYR A 103 -14.77 9.64 17.61
N GLY A 104 -14.65 8.94 18.73
CA GLY A 104 -15.44 9.17 19.92
C GLY A 104 -14.74 8.64 21.17
N LYS A 105 -15.09 9.16 22.35
CA LYS A 105 -14.52 8.68 23.61
C LYS A 105 -15.02 7.27 23.93
N THR A 106 -14.12 6.41 24.40
CA THR A 106 -14.47 5.10 24.94
C THR A 106 -14.90 5.22 26.40
N LYS A 107 -15.61 4.20 26.90
CA LYS A 107 -15.96 4.13 28.34
C LYS A 107 -14.72 4.10 29.25
N GLY A 108 -13.57 3.65 28.74
CA GLY A 108 -12.30 3.61 29.45
C GLY A 108 -11.52 4.93 29.45
N GLY A 109 -12.05 5.98 28.81
CA GLY A 109 -11.40 7.30 28.74
C GLY A 109 -10.46 7.50 27.55
N GLY A 110 -10.24 6.47 26.72
CA GLY A 110 -9.50 6.58 25.46
C GLY A 110 -10.35 7.04 24.28
N LEU A 111 -9.80 6.99 23.06
CA LEU A 111 -10.51 7.30 21.81
C LEU A 111 -10.69 6.04 20.95
N ALA A 112 -11.93 5.81 20.52
CA ALA A 112 -12.24 4.87 19.47
C ALA A 112 -12.30 5.61 18.14
N LEU A 113 -11.69 5.00 17.10
CA LEU A 113 -11.80 5.44 15.73
C LEU A 113 -12.69 4.47 14.96
N LEU A 114 -13.77 4.96 14.37
CA LEU A 114 -14.59 4.25 13.40
C LEU A 114 -14.09 4.57 12.00
N LEU A 115 -13.59 3.57 11.31
CA LEU A 115 -13.12 3.61 9.93
C LEU A 115 -14.17 2.98 9.02
N ASP A 116 -14.73 3.76 8.10
CA ASP A 116 -15.58 3.28 7.01
C ASP A 116 -14.68 3.15 5.77
N ILE A 117 -14.42 1.91 5.35
CA ILE A 117 -13.46 1.61 4.28
C ILE A 117 -14.19 1.00 3.09
N ILE A 118 -14.12 1.69 1.95
CA ILE A 118 -14.70 1.25 0.69
C ILE A 118 -13.55 1.02 -0.29
N PRO A 119 -12.89 -0.16 -0.25
CA PRO A 119 -11.72 -0.40 -1.08
C PRO A 119 -12.08 -0.47 -2.57
N GLU A 120 -11.15 -0.02 -3.41
CA GLU A 120 -11.27 -0.10 -4.87
C GLU A 120 -10.22 -1.03 -5.45
N PHE A 121 -10.67 -2.12 -6.09
CA PHE A 121 -9.78 -3.09 -6.74
C PHE A 121 -9.97 -3.10 -8.25
N GLU A 122 -8.86 -3.18 -8.99
CA GLU A 122 -8.85 -3.21 -10.46
C GLU A 122 -8.16 -4.48 -10.97
N ASN A 123 -8.86 -5.24 -11.81
CA ASN A 123 -8.34 -6.44 -12.45
C ASN A 123 -8.31 -6.20 -13.96
N ASN A 124 -7.19 -6.46 -14.61
CA ASN A 124 -6.99 -6.22 -16.04
C ASN A 124 -6.44 -7.46 -16.73
N ILE A 125 -6.96 -7.72 -17.92
CA ILE A 125 -6.44 -8.70 -18.88
C ILE A 125 -6.24 -7.99 -20.20
N SER A 126 -5.04 -8.12 -20.77
CA SER A 126 -4.72 -7.58 -22.08
C SER A 126 -3.85 -8.57 -22.85
N GLY A 127 -3.85 -8.43 -24.17
CA GLY A 127 -2.98 -9.23 -25.01
C GLY A 127 -3.02 -8.82 -26.46
N LEU A 128 -1.98 -9.22 -27.18
CA LEU A 128 -1.80 -8.98 -28.61
C LEU A 128 -1.20 -10.23 -29.23
N PHE A 129 -1.69 -10.64 -30.39
CA PHE A 129 -1.13 -11.75 -31.15
C PHE A 129 -0.88 -11.32 -32.59
N GLY A 130 0.23 -11.78 -33.15
CA GLY A 130 0.61 -11.55 -34.53
C GLY A 130 1.04 -12.83 -35.20
N ALA A 131 0.81 -12.89 -36.51
CA ALA A 131 1.30 -13.93 -37.37
C ALA A 131 1.88 -13.27 -38.63
N ASN A 132 3.08 -13.68 -39.02
CA ASN A 132 3.72 -13.21 -40.25
C ASN A 132 4.32 -14.38 -41.01
N ARG A 133 4.49 -14.23 -42.33
CA ARG A 133 5.21 -15.21 -43.13
C ARG A 133 6.70 -14.87 -43.14
N ALA A 134 7.51 -15.86 -42.83
CA ALA A 134 8.95 -15.82 -43.05
C ALA A 134 9.28 -15.83 -44.56
N ASN A 135 10.51 -15.47 -44.88
CA ASN A 135 11.01 -15.46 -46.26
C ASN A 135 11.01 -16.86 -46.91
N ASP A 136 11.03 -17.92 -46.11
CA ASP A 136 10.95 -19.32 -46.53
C ASP A 136 9.49 -19.84 -46.66
N GLY A 137 8.50 -18.98 -46.40
CA GLY A 137 7.07 -19.30 -46.46
C GLY A 137 6.48 -19.86 -45.17
N ASN A 138 7.29 -20.13 -44.13
CA ASN A 138 6.80 -20.60 -42.84
C ASN A 138 6.05 -19.52 -42.05
N TRP A 139 5.13 -19.93 -41.19
CA TRP A 139 4.39 -19.01 -40.32
C TRP A 139 5.15 -18.78 -39.02
N ILE A 140 5.49 -17.51 -38.77
CA ILE A 140 6.03 -17.05 -37.49
C ILE A 140 4.89 -16.43 -36.68
N THR A 141 4.70 -16.91 -35.45
CA THR A 141 3.75 -16.33 -34.51
C THR A 141 4.46 -15.61 -33.38
N ASN A 142 3.97 -14.44 -33.01
CA ASN A 142 4.40 -13.67 -31.85
C ASN A 142 3.18 -13.24 -31.04
N GLY A 143 3.40 -12.86 -29.78
CA GLY A 143 2.30 -12.39 -28.96
C GLY A 143 2.71 -12.01 -27.55
N GLU A 144 1.75 -11.42 -26.84
CA GLU A 144 1.89 -10.91 -25.49
C GLU A 144 0.56 -11.07 -24.76
N ILE A 145 0.63 -11.47 -23.49
CA ILE A 145 -0.50 -11.54 -22.57
C ILE A 145 -0.04 -10.89 -21.27
N GLU A 146 -0.87 -10.01 -20.73
CA GLU A 146 -0.70 -9.42 -19.40
C GLU A 146 -1.97 -9.63 -18.57
N LEU A 147 -1.80 -10.14 -17.35
CA LEU A 147 -2.86 -10.33 -16.38
C LEU A 147 -2.46 -9.63 -15.09
N TYR A 148 -3.22 -8.63 -14.68
CA TYR A 148 -3.09 -7.98 -13.39
C TYR A 148 -4.32 -8.26 -12.55
N LEU A 149 -4.12 -8.87 -11.39
CA LEU A 149 -5.20 -9.29 -10.51
C LEU A 149 -5.00 -8.71 -9.12
N GLU A 150 -6.02 -8.04 -8.58
CA GLU A 150 -6.05 -7.53 -7.22
C GLU A 150 -7.05 -8.33 -6.35
N ASN A 151 -6.66 -8.58 -5.11
CA ASN A 151 -7.50 -9.09 -4.03
C ASN A 151 -8.20 -10.45 -4.29
N ILE A 152 -7.63 -11.31 -5.14
CA ILE A 152 -8.25 -12.60 -5.49
C ILE A 152 -8.41 -13.58 -4.31
N TRP A 153 -7.68 -13.40 -3.20
CA TRP A 153 -7.81 -14.19 -1.97
C TRP A 153 -8.41 -13.42 -0.78
N SER A 154 -8.94 -12.22 -1.01
CA SER A 154 -9.43 -11.29 0.02
C SER A 154 -8.33 -10.82 0.99
N THR A 155 -7.06 -10.87 0.60
CA THR A 155 -5.91 -10.42 1.41
C THR A 155 -5.37 -9.06 1.00
N ALA A 156 -6.05 -8.37 0.07
CA ALA A 156 -5.58 -7.18 -0.63
C ALA A 156 -4.25 -7.38 -1.39
N SER A 157 -3.92 -8.63 -1.72
CA SER A 157 -2.79 -9.01 -2.56
C SER A 157 -2.90 -8.44 -3.96
N ASN A 158 -1.78 -8.32 -4.68
CA ASN A 158 -1.79 -8.21 -6.13
C ASN A 158 -0.92 -9.29 -6.78
N SER A 159 -1.30 -9.69 -7.98
CA SER A 159 -0.58 -10.66 -8.79
C SER A 159 -0.51 -10.18 -10.24
N LEU A 160 0.68 -10.21 -10.82
CA LEU A 160 0.94 -9.90 -12.22
C LEU A 160 1.50 -11.14 -12.90
N PHE A 161 0.91 -11.50 -14.03
CA PHE A 161 1.46 -12.45 -14.97
C PHE A 161 1.70 -11.75 -16.31
N HIS A 162 2.89 -11.94 -16.86
CA HIS A 162 3.26 -11.42 -18.16
C HIS A 162 3.92 -12.53 -18.97
N TRP A 163 3.39 -12.78 -20.16
CA TRP A 163 3.98 -13.67 -21.13
C TRP A 163 4.18 -12.91 -22.42
N LYS A 164 5.35 -13.06 -23.04
CA LYS A 164 5.67 -12.42 -24.30
C LYS A 164 6.54 -13.34 -25.14
N ARG A 165 6.08 -13.66 -26.35
CA ARG A 165 6.86 -14.35 -27.37
C ARG A 165 7.23 -13.36 -28.47
N LEU A 166 8.52 -13.05 -28.60
CA LEU A 166 9.03 -12.12 -29.60
C LEU A 166 9.09 -12.76 -30.99
N ASN A 167 9.52 -14.02 -31.04
CA ASN A 167 9.63 -14.82 -32.25
C ASN A 167 9.68 -16.33 -31.88
N GLU A 168 10.02 -17.19 -32.82
CA GLU A 168 10.13 -18.63 -32.57
C GLU A 168 11.23 -19.03 -31.59
N LYS A 169 12.21 -18.15 -31.37
CA LYS A 169 13.42 -18.40 -30.61
C LYS A 169 13.47 -17.69 -29.25
N SER A 170 12.59 -16.71 -29.02
CA SER A 170 12.64 -15.82 -27.86
C SER A 170 11.30 -15.69 -27.17
N GLU A 171 11.29 -15.98 -25.86
CA GLU A 171 10.09 -16.01 -25.00
C GLU A 171 10.44 -15.50 -23.59
N ILE A 172 9.53 -14.70 -23.03
CA ILE A 172 9.62 -14.13 -21.68
C ILE A 172 8.37 -14.55 -20.91
N ILE A 173 8.56 -15.00 -19.68
CA ILE A 173 7.51 -15.26 -18.69
C ILE A 173 7.92 -14.54 -17.41
N SER A 174 7.05 -13.68 -16.88
CA SER A 174 7.21 -13.01 -15.61
C SER A 174 5.99 -13.25 -14.72
N ILE A 175 6.22 -13.59 -13.46
CA ILE A 175 5.20 -13.71 -12.44
C ILE A 175 5.64 -12.84 -11.27
N LEU A 176 4.77 -11.96 -10.81
CA LEU A 176 4.95 -11.20 -9.57
C LEU A 176 3.73 -11.41 -8.70
N HIS A 177 3.94 -11.61 -7.40
CA HIS A 177 2.88 -11.66 -6.42
C HIS A 177 3.32 -10.88 -5.18
N TYR A 178 2.46 -10.00 -4.68
CA TYR A 178 2.66 -9.21 -3.48
C TYR A 178 1.50 -9.42 -2.50
N GLU A 179 1.86 -9.79 -1.27
CA GLU A 179 0.96 -9.77 -0.11
C GLU A 179 1.29 -8.54 0.73
N PRO A 180 0.33 -7.64 0.99
CA PRO A 180 0.60 -6.44 1.78
C PRO A 180 0.85 -6.75 3.26
N THR A 181 0.33 -7.87 3.74
CA THR A 181 0.49 -8.37 5.12
C THR A 181 0.53 -9.89 5.12
N LEU A 182 1.36 -10.52 5.95
CA LEU A 182 1.23 -11.96 6.22
C LEU A 182 0.56 -12.23 7.54
N TRP A 183 -0.61 -12.88 7.46
CA TRP A 183 -1.39 -13.27 8.63
C TRP A 183 -1.65 -12.06 9.54
N ASN A 184 -0.94 -11.96 10.68
CA ASN A 184 -1.07 -10.89 11.66
C ASN A 184 0.19 -10.00 11.74
N LEU A 185 1.08 -10.10 10.75
CA LEU A 185 2.34 -9.35 10.70
C LEU A 185 2.19 -8.13 9.81
N HIS A 186 2.73 -6.99 10.26
CA HIS A 186 2.60 -5.68 9.60
C HIS A 186 3.67 -5.45 8.52
N PHE A 187 4.19 -6.52 7.93
CA PHE A 187 5.12 -6.46 6.80
C PHE A 187 4.53 -7.16 5.59
N GLY A 188 4.85 -6.63 4.40
CA GLY A 188 4.45 -7.23 3.14
C GLY A 188 5.53 -8.16 2.60
N LEU A 189 5.14 -9.11 1.74
CA LEU A 189 6.08 -9.94 0.98
C LEU A 189 5.80 -9.83 -0.50
N GLN A 190 6.86 -9.85 -1.29
CA GLN A 190 6.79 -9.98 -2.74
C GLN A 190 7.68 -11.11 -3.22
N LEU A 191 7.15 -11.89 -4.15
CA LEU A 191 7.88 -12.88 -4.93
C LEU A 191 7.80 -12.47 -6.40
N LYS A 192 8.94 -12.44 -7.08
CA LYS A 192 9.01 -12.23 -8.53
C LYS A 192 9.86 -13.32 -9.17
N LEU A 193 9.34 -13.92 -10.23
CA LEU A 193 9.99 -14.95 -11.02
C LEU A 193 10.00 -14.49 -12.48
N ASP A 194 11.18 -14.26 -13.03
CA ASP A 194 11.35 -13.97 -14.46
C ASP A 194 12.08 -15.15 -15.13
N LYS A 195 11.60 -15.56 -16.29
CA LYS A 195 12.25 -16.54 -17.17
C LYS A 195 12.28 -15.99 -18.58
N GLU A 196 13.45 -15.95 -19.19
CA GLU A 196 13.65 -15.52 -20.57
C GLU A 196 14.42 -16.62 -21.31
N LEU A 197 13.84 -17.17 -22.39
CA LEU A 197 14.59 -17.85 -23.43
C LEU A 197 14.99 -16.78 -24.44
N ARG A 198 16.30 -16.64 -24.71
CA ARG A 198 16.79 -15.65 -25.67
C ARG A 198 17.46 -16.35 -26.84
N ASP A 199 16.89 -16.13 -28.02
CA ASP A 199 17.37 -16.55 -29.34
C ASP A 199 17.72 -18.05 -29.43
N GLN A 200 17.09 -18.88 -28.59
CA GLN A 200 17.45 -20.28 -28.32
C GLN A 200 18.89 -20.48 -27.83
N GLU A 201 19.64 -19.44 -27.50
CA GLU A 201 21.04 -19.52 -27.06
C GLU A 201 21.14 -19.82 -25.56
N TYR A 202 20.30 -19.20 -24.73
CA TYR A 202 20.31 -19.42 -23.29
C TYR A 202 18.95 -19.17 -22.65
N ILE A 203 18.80 -19.72 -21.44
CA ILE A 203 17.68 -19.47 -20.54
C ILE A 203 18.20 -18.65 -19.37
N LEU A 204 17.68 -17.42 -19.22
CA LEU A 204 17.85 -16.59 -18.03
C LEU A 204 16.69 -16.85 -17.07
N GLN A 205 17.03 -17.05 -15.80
CA GLN A 205 16.07 -17.17 -14.70
C GLN A 205 16.44 -16.16 -13.62
N LYS A 206 15.50 -15.32 -13.22
CA LYS A 206 15.65 -14.40 -12.09
C LYS A 206 14.60 -14.72 -11.04
N LYS A 207 15.02 -14.86 -9.79
CA LYS A 207 14.14 -15.05 -8.64
C LYS A 207 14.41 -13.94 -7.65
N GLU A 208 13.38 -13.16 -7.34
CA GLU A 208 13.48 -12.04 -6.43
C GLU A 208 12.47 -12.20 -5.29
N PHE A 209 12.94 -11.95 -4.09
CA PHE A 209 12.14 -11.97 -2.88
C PHE A 209 12.34 -10.65 -2.14
N ARG A 210 11.26 -9.99 -1.72
CA ARG A 210 11.31 -8.74 -0.96
C ARG A 210 10.38 -8.82 0.25
N ILE A 211 10.83 -8.28 1.38
CA ILE A 211 10.06 -8.03 2.59
C ILE A 211 9.90 -6.51 2.74
N PHE A 212 8.67 -6.03 2.85
CA PHE A 212 8.34 -4.62 2.95
C PHE A 212 7.97 -4.22 4.37
N SER A 213 8.50 -3.10 4.85
CA SER A 213 8.07 -2.48 6.10
C SER A 213 6.64 -1.94 5.99
N SER A 214 6.03 -1.64 7.14
CA SER A 214 4.90 -0.72 7.17
C SER A 214 5.29 0.64 6.58
N PRO A 215 4.36 1.37 5.95
CA PRO A 215 4.66 2.64 5.32
C PRO A 215 5.03 3.73 6.33
N ASN A 216 6.00 4.55 5.96
CA ASN A 216 6.37 5.77 6.70
C ASN A 216 6.26 7.00 5.79
N ARG A 217 6.73 8.16 6.27
CA ARG A 217 6.66 9.43 5.53
C ARG A 217 7.37 9.43 4.15
N TYR A 218 8.28 8.49 3.92
CA TYR A 218 9.08 8.36 2.70
C TYR A 218 8.63 7.21 1.80
N GLY A 219 7.71 6.35 2.26
CA GLY A 219 7.26 5.15 1.56
C GLY A 219 7.50 3.87 2.36
N LYS A 220 7.54 2.74 1.65
CA LYS A 220 7.80 1.40 2.20
C LYS A 220 9.27 1.04 1.95
N TRP A 221 10.01 0.81 3.02
CA TRP A 221 11.34 0.21 2.90
C TRP A 221 11.20 -1.26 2.54
N PHE A 222 12.15 -1.80 1.79
CA PHE A 222 12.23 -3.23 1.57
C PHE A 222 13.65 -3.76 1.69
N PHE A 223 13.73 -4.98 2.19
CA PHE A 223 14.93 -5.81 2.19
C PHE A 223 14.63 -7.09 1.42
N GLY A 224 15.59 -7.57 0.64
CA GLY A 224 15.33 -8.71 -0.23
C GLY A 224 16.58 -9.40 -0.75
N SER A 225 16.34 -10.36 -1.62
CA SER A 225 17.39 -11.11 -2.31
C SER A 225 17.00 -11.31 -3.77
N ASN A 226 18.00 -11.36 -4.63
CA ASN A 226 17.85 -11.68 -6.04
C ASN A 226 18.84 -12.79 -6.41
N VAL A 227 18.37 -13.82 -7.10
CA VAL A 227 19.18 -14.90 -7.65
C VAL A 227 18.97 -14.92 -9.15
N LEU A 228 20.07 -14.83 -9.89
CA LEU A 228 20.08 -14.91 -11.35
C LEU A 228 20.84 -16.15 -11.79
N THR A 229 20.32 -16.86 -12.79
CA THR A 229 20.98 -18.00 -13.41
C THR A 229 20.82 -17.92 -14.91
N ILE A 230 21.92 -18.12 -15.65
CA ILE A 230 21.95 -18.23 -17.11
C ILE A 230 22.41 -19.65 -17.42
N ILE A 231 21.57 -20.36 -18.16
CA ILE A 231 21.81 -21.75 -18.57
C ILE A 231 21.88 -21.74 -20.11
N PRO A 232 23.06 -21.93 -20.72
CA PRO A 232 23.19 -22.06 -22.15
C PRO A 232 22.43 -23.30 -22.66
N THR A 233 21.87 -23.19 -23.85
CA THR A 233 21.36 -24.35 -24.60
C THR A 233 22.51 -25.04 -25.35
N ASN A 234 22.21 -26.08 -26.12
CA ASN A 234 23.19 -26.69 -27.03
C ASN A 234 23.75 -25.68 -28.04
N ILE A 235 22.90 -24.77 -28.54
CA ILE A 235 23.31 -23.69 -29.46
C ILE A 235 24.24 -22.73 -28.72
N GLY A 236 23.83 -22.25 -27.53
CA GLY A 236 24.66 -21.35 -26.73
C GLY A 236 26.02 -21.94 -26.35
N ASN A 237 26.07 -23.22 -25.96
CA ASN A 237 27.31 -23.91 -25.66
C ASN A 237 28.24 -23.96 -26.88
N SER A 238 27.71 -24.20 -28.08
CA SER A 238 28.50 -24.17 -29.32
C SER A 238 29.05 -22.79 -29.67
N LEU A 239 28.38 -21.73 -29.21
CA LEU A 239 28.82 -20.33 -29.31
C LEU A 239 29.77 -19.91 -28.17
N GLY A 240 30.09 -20.83 -27.25
CA GLY A 240 30.99 -20.58 -26.13
C GLY A 240 30.33 -19.93 -24.90
N LEU A 241 28.99 -19.89 -24.83
CA LEU A 241 28.30 -19.44 -23.61
C LEU A 241 28.52 -20.45 -22.48
N LEU A 242 28.69 -19.93 -21.27
CA LEU A 242 28.91 -20.72 -20.06
C LEU A 242 27.77 -20.52 -19.07
N ASN A 243 27.55 -21.54 -18.24
CA ASN A 243 26.65 -21.42 -17.09
C ASN A 243 27.12 -20.26 -16.20
N HIS A 244 26.18 -19.41 -15.80
CA HIS A 244 26.45 -18.30 -14.89
C HIS A 244 25.39 -18.28 -13.79
N LYS A 245 25.83 -18.10 -12.55
CA LYS A 245 24.93 -17.89 -11.42
C LYS A 245 25.41 -16.69 -10.63
N SER A 246 24.47 -15.89 -10.13
CA SER A 246 24.78 -14.81 -9.20
C SER A 246 23.69 -14.67 -8.16
N SER A 247 24.07 -14.14 -7.00
CA SER A 247 23.14 -13.82 -5.93
C SER A 247 23.48 -12.44 -5.37
N SER A 248 22.46 -11.63 -5.13
CA SER A 248 22.58 -10.34 -4.48
C SER A 248 21.55 -10.14 -3.38
N ILE A 249 21.90 -9.28 -2.44
CA ILE A 249 20.99 -8.72 -1.45
C ILE A 249 20.49 -7.38 -1.98
N LEU A 250 19.22 -7.09 -1.73
CA LEU A 250 18.52 -5.88 -2.14
C LEU A 250 18.13 -5.08 -0.90
N LEU A 251 18.38 -3.77 -0.95
CA LEU A 251 17.80 -2.80 -0.03
C LEU A 251 17.21 -1.67 -0.85
N GLY A 252 16.01 -1.22 -0.51
CA GLY A 252 15.41 -0.11 -1.23
C GLY A 252 14.22 0.50 -0.52
N ILE A 253 13.64 1.49 -1.17
CA ILE A 253 12.44 2.20 -0.74
C ILE A 253 11.55 2.48 -1.94
N ILE A 254 10.25 2.26 -1.77
CA ILE A 254 9.23 2.54 -2.78
C ILE A 254 8.18 3.49 -2.23
N ASN A 255 7.78 4.48 -3.03
CA ASN A 255 6.72 5.41 -2.71
C ASN A 255 5.89 5.72 -3.96
N ASP A 256 4.57 5.64 -3.85
CA ASP A 256 3.66 5.87 -4.97
C ASP A 256 2.49 6.78 -4.55
N LYS A 257 2.64 8.07 -4.78
CA LYS A 257 1.60 9.07 -4.52
C LYS A 257 0.74 9.41 -5.74
N ARG A 258 0.83 8.63 -6.82
CA ARG A 258 0.00 8.87 -8.02
C ARG A 258 -1.49 8.71 -7.73
N ASP A 259 -2.31 9.50 -8.40
CA ASP A 259 -3.78 9.51 -8.28
C ASP A 259 -4.48 8.31 -8.93
N HIS A 260 -3.83 7.67 -9.90
CA HIS A 260 -4.36 6.48 -10.59
C HIS A 260 -3.25 5.47 -10.89
N ARG A 261 -3.56 4.18 -10.80
CA ARG A 261 -2.62 3.06 -11.08
C ARG A 261 -2.12 3.02 -12.55
N TRP A 262 -3.03 3.19 -13.51
CA TRP A 262 -2.78 2.97 -14.95
C TRP A 262 -2.61 4.25 -15.75
N ILE A 263 -3.47 5.25 -15.48
CA ILE A 263 -3.51 6.52 -16.21
C ILE A 263 -3.37 7.67 -15.20
N PRO A 264 -2.23 7.80 -14.51
CA PRO A 264 -2.04 8.85 -13.52
C PRO A 264 -2.06 10.22 -14.19
N THR A 265 -2.79 11.16 -13.61
CA THR A 265 -2.81 12.57 -14.05
C THR A 265 -2.09 13.50 -13.06
N ASN A 266 -1.85 13.03 -11.84
CA ASN A 266 -1.19 13.79 -10.78
C ASN A 266 -0.40 12.87 -9.83
N GLY A 267 0.51 13.45 -9.05
CA GLY A 267 1.31 12.76 -8.02
C GLY A 267 2.71 12.35 -8.49
N SER A 268 3.37 11.50 -7.71
CA SER A 268 4.76 11.07 -7.97
C SER A 268 5.00 9.60 -7.62
N TYR A 269 5.99 9.00 -8.29
CA TYR A 269 6.42 7.63 -8.05
C TYR A 269 7.94 7.56 -7.99
N TRP A 270 8.47 6.87 -6.98
CA TRP A 270 9.90 6.62 -6.84
C TRP A 270 10.14 5.20 -6.33
N ASP A 271 11.05 4.48 -6.97
CA ASP A 271 11.58 3.19 -6.52
C ASP A 271 13.11 3.27 -6.58
N ILE A 272 13.73 3.32 -5.41
CA ILE A 272 15.17 3.44 -5.26
C ILE A 272 15.66 2.14 -4.63
N SER A 273 16.58 1.46 -5.30
CA SER A 273 17.16 0.22 -4.81
C SER A 273 18.65 0.15 -5.03
N VAL A 274 19.34 -0.50 -4.08
CA VAL A 274 20.76 -0.84 -4.16
C VAL A 274 20.86 -2.36 -4.06
N SER A 275 21.67 -2.94 -4.94
CA SER A 275 21.94 -4.38 -4.94
C SER A 275 23.43 -4.64 -4.80
N ILE A 276 23.80 -5.51 -3.86
CA ILE A 276 25.20 -5.94 -3.67
C ILE A 276 25.21 -7.46 -3.74
N GLY A 277 26.06 -8.01 -4.59
CA GLY A 277 26.08 -9.45 -4.83
C GLY A 277 27.41 -9.96 -5.32
N LYS A 278 27.47 -11.29 -5.44
CA LYS A 278 28.61 -11.99 -6.02
C LYS A 278 28.16 -12.95 -7.09
N GLN A 279 29.06 -13.19 -8.04
CA GLN A 279 28.99 -14.33 -8.94
C GLN A 279 29.33 -15.61 -8.17
N ILE A 280 28.63 -16.70 -8.48
CA ILE A 280 28.78 -18.05 -7.89
C ILE A 280 29.22 -19.01 -8.98
#